data_AF-A0AAU7UA36-F1
#
_entry.id   AF-A0AAU7UA36-F1
#
_cell.length_a   1.000
_cell.length_b   1.000
_cell.length_c   1.000
_cell.angle_alpha   90.00
_cell.angle_beta   90.00
_cell.angle_gamma   90.00
#
_symmetry.space_group_name_H-M   'P 1'
#
loop_
_entity.id
_entity.type
_entity.pdbx_description
1 polymer ?
#
loop_
_entity_poly.entity_id
_entity_poly.type
_entity_poly.pdbx_seq_one_letter_code
_entity_poly.pdbx_strand_id
1 'polypeptide(L)'
;MRIFALADLHLSISAPKPMTVFGPGWAGHPQAIFERWPTVVGDDDLVLLPGDLSWAMRLPGALEDLVQVAALPGTKVLLRGNHDYWWPAIGKLRASLPPRMLAVQNDALRVGPVVVSGTRGWLTPGADSFGPEDRAIYLREQERLRLSLEAARRLGADLADTFHVLMLHYPPTGPGGTPTAFTDLIEQYRPDAVVYGHLHGVPQSRSLREWQGIPAYLVAADSLGFTPKLIAEV
;
A
#
# COMPACT_ATOMS: atom_id res chain seq x y z
N MET A 1 -10.92 14.16 9.12
CA MET A 1 -9.61 13.54 8.92
C MET A 1 -9.41 13.28 7.43
N ARG A 2 -8.29 13.69 6.84
CA ARG A 2 -7.99 13.40 5.43
C ARG A 2 -7.17 12.14 5.32
N ILE A 3 -7.40 11.37 4.27
CA ILE A 3 -6.72 10.12 3.98
C ILE A 3 -5.89 10.31 2.73
N PHE A 4 -4.58 10.14 2.84
CA PHE A 4 -3.64 10.16 1.74
C PHE A 4 -3.05 8.77 1.49
N ALA A 5 -2.46 8.57 0.32
CA ALA A 5 -1.73 7.35 0.01
C ALA A 5 -0.52 7.61 -0.88
N LEU A 6 0.55 6.83 -0.67
CA LEU A 6 1.75 6.79 -1.49
C LEU A 6 2.44 5.42 -1.32
N ALA A 7 2.67 4.69 -2.40
CA ALA A 7 3.41 3.43 -2.41
C ALA A 7 4.77 3.61 -3.08
N ASP A 8 5.60 2.57 -2.99
CA ASP A 8 6.81 2.44 -3.80
C ASP A 8 7.81 3.58 -3.57
N LEU A 9 8.08 3.89 -2.31
CA LEU A 9 9.02 4.94 -1.93
C LEU A 9 10.46 4.56 -2.30
N HIS A 10 10.77 3.26 -2.30
CA HIS A 10 12.07 2.69 -2.71
C HIS A 10 13.27 3.38 -2.05
N LEU A 11 13.14 3.74 -0.77
CA LEU A 11 14.22 4.35 0.00
C LEU A 11 15.38 3.37 0.15
N SER A 12 16.59 3.90 0.22
CA SER A 12 17.81 3.09 0.15
C SER A 12 18.97 3.72 0.94
N ILE A 13 18.67 4.39 2.06
CA ILE A 13 19.67 5.11 2.87
C ILE A 13 20.73 4.14 3.39
N SER A 14 20.28 3.01 3.96
CA SER A 14 21.17 1.98 4.53
C SER A 14 21.78 1.04 3.48
N ALA A 15 21.20 0.99 2.28
CA ALA A 15 21.59 0.08 1.21
C ALA A 15 21.48 0.77 -0.16
N PRO A 16 22.46 1.62 -0.53
CA PRO A 16 22.38 2.46 -1.73
C PRO A 16 22.05 1.66 -2.99
N LYS A 17 20.82 1.84 -3.47
CA LYS A 17 20.35 1.26 -4.73
C LYS A 17 19.68 2.38 -5.53
N PRO A 18 20.41 3.00 -6.47
CA PRO A 18 19.91 4.15 -7.18
C PRO A 18 18.73 3.73 -8.06
N MET A 19 17.55 4.29 -7.79
CA MET A 19 16.36 4.04 -8.61
C MET A 19 16.46 4.59 -10.04
N THR A 20 17.46 5.42 -10.33
CA THR A 20 17.74 5.95 -11.68
C THR A 20 18.02 4.85 -12.71
N VAL A 21 18.39 3.63 -12.27
CA VAL A 21 18.50 2.45 -13.17
C VAL A 21 17.15 2.07 -13.80
N PHE A 22 16.03 2.46 -13.20
CA PHE A 22 14.67 2.23 -13.70
C PHE A 22 14.14 3.43 -14.51
N GLY A 23 14.91 4.52 -14.61
CA GLY A 23 14.61 5.67 -15.45
C GLY A 23 15.03 7.01 -14.83
N PRO A 24 15.27 8.04 -15.64
CA PRO A 24 15.76 9.34 -15.17
C PRO A 24 14.77 10.07 -14.25
N GLY A 25 13.47 9.73 -14.32
CA GLY A 25 12.43 10.30 -13.45
C GLY A 25 12.62 10.01 -11.96
N TRP A 26 13.47 9.04 -11.60
CA TRP A 26 13.79 8.70 -10.22
C TRP A 26 14.95 9.52 -9.62
N ALA A 27 15.58 10.39 -10.41
CA ALA A 27 16.65 11.25 -9.93
C ALA A 27 16.12 12.17 -8.82
N GLY A 28 16.75 12.11 -7.64
CA GLY A 28 16.33 12.91 -6.48
C GLY A 28 15.00 12.48 -5.85
N HIS A 29 14.46 11.30 -6.17
CA HIS A 29 13.13 10.90 -5.66
C HIS A 29 12.97 10.93 -4.14
N PRO A 30 13.95 10.54 -3.28
CA PRO A 30 13.75 10.58 -1.84
C PRO A 30 13.55 12.03 -1.38
N GLN A 31 14.38 12.95 -1.89
CA GLN A 31 14.26 14.38 -1.60
C GLN A 31 12.92 14.92 -2.07
N ALA A 32 12.47 14.56 -3.28
CA ALA A 32 11.17 14.99 -3.79
C ALA A 32 10.01 14.52 -2.88
N ILE A 33 10.05 13.28 -2.38
CA ILE A 33 9.06 12.77 -1.42
C ILE A 33 9.10 13.63 -0.14
N PHE A 34 10.27 13.79 0.48
CA PHE A 34 10.40 14.49 1.76
C PHE A 34 10.04 15.98 1.69
N GLU A 35 10.30 16.64 0.56
CA GLU A 35 9.94 18.04 0.36
C GLU A 35 8.46 18.23 0.03
N ARG A 36 7.85 17.34 -0.75
CA ARG A 36 6.46 17.49 -1.21
C ARG A 36 5.44 16.98 -0.20
N TRP A 37 5.77 15.95 0.56
CA TRP A 37 4.88 15.38 1.57
C TRP A 37 4.28 16.42 2.55
N PRO A 38 5.08 17.26 3.24
CA PRO A 38 4.54 18.24 4.18
C PRO A 38 3.77 19.38 3.51
N THR A 39 3.79 19.50 2.18
CA THR A 39 3.00 20.52 1.46
C THR A 39 1.53 20.13 1.32
N VAL A 40 1.19 18.84 1.47
CA VAL A 40 -0.18 18.32 1.32
C VAL A 40 -0.71 17.60 2.55
N VAL A 41 0.17 16.94 3.33
CA VAL A 41 -0.19 16.18 4.53
C VAL A 41 0.07 17.02 5.79
N GLY A 42 -0.91 17.06 6.68
CA GLY A 42 -0.84 17.63 8.03
C GLY A 42 -0.79 16.54 9.12
N ASP A 43 -0.62 16.95 10.39
CA ASP A 43 -0.38 15.99 11.47
C ASP A 43 -1.59 15.11 11.84
N ASP A 44 -2.80 15.61 11.62
CA ASP A 44 -4.04 14.88 11.93
C ASP A 44 -4.49 13.95 10.79
N ASP A 45 -3.74 13.89 9.69
CA ASP A 45 -4.08 13.06 8.54
C ASP A 45 -3.61 11.61 8.71
N LEU A 46 -4.23 10.72 7.95
CA LEU A 46 -3.82 9.33 7.78
C LEU A 46 -3.12 9.16 6.42
N VAL A 47 -1.99 8.46 6.39
CA VAL A 47 -1.29 8.12 5.16
C VAL A 47 -1.13 6.61 5.00
N LEU A 48 -1.61 6.10 3.89
CA LEU A 48 -1.55 4.69 3.52
C LEU A 48 -0.30 4.42 2.69
N LEU A 49 0.45 3.39 3.06
CA LEU A 49 1.72 3.01 2.43
C LEU A 49 1.65 1.58 1.87
N PRO A 50 1.08 1.37 0.66
CA PRO A 50 0.87 0.05 0.07
C PRO A 50 2.15 -0.63 -0.48
N GLY A 51 3.20 -0.72 0.33
CA GLY A 51 4.39 -1.52 0.06
C GLY A 51 5.52 -0.82 -0.71
N ASP A 52 6.65 -1.53 -0.76
CA ASP A 52 7.89 -1.17 -1.44
C ASP A 52 8.50 0.14 -0.91
N LEU A 53 8.69 0.16 0.41
CA LEU A 53 9.10 1.37 1.13
C LEU A 53 10.62 1.51 1.19
N SER A 54 11.34 0.39 1.31
CA SER A 54 12.79 0.35 1.49
C SER A 54 13.42 -0.83 0.76
N TRP A 55 14.58 -0.60 0.16
CA TRP A 55 15.45 -1.61 -0.43
C TRP A 55 16.27 -2.40 0.59
N ALA A 56 16.19 -2.06 1.87
CA ALA A 56 16.91 -2.79 2.90
C ALA A 56 16.49 -4.27 2.91
N MET A 57 17.44 -5.17 3.13
CA MET A 57 17.16 -6.60 3.17
C MET A 57 16.73 -7.10 4.55
N ARG A 58 16.93 -6.28 5.59
CA ARG A 58 16.66 -6.64 7.00
C ARG A 58 16.09 -5.43 7.74
N LEU A 59 15.22 -5.71 8.72
CA LEU A 59 14.53 -4.68 9.50
C LEU A 59 15.44 -3.55 10.03
N PRO A 60 16.64 -3.79 10.60
CA PRO A 60 17.48 -2.69 11.08
C PRO A 60 17.82 -1.65 10.03
N GLY A 61 18.16 -2.08 8.81
CA GLY A 61 18.44 -1.15 7.70
C GLY A 61 17.17 -0.45 7.20
N ALA A 62 16.03 -1.13 7.20
CA ALA A 62 14.77 -0.51 6.84
C ALA A 62 14.34 0.54 7.87
N LEU A 63 14.63 0.33 9.16
CA LEU A 63 14.31 1.30 10.21
C LEU A 63 15.02 2.64 10.01
N GLU A 64 16.21 2.68 9.40
CA GLU A 64 16.87 3.93 9.04
C GLU A 64 16.04 4.76 8.05
N ASP A 65 15.41 4.10 7.06
CA ASP A 65 14.49 4.73 6.13
C ASP A 65 13.15 5.08 6.81
N LEU A 66 12.56 4.13 7.56
CA LEU A 66 11.24 4.29 8.19
C LEU A 66 11.24 5.38 9.27
N VAL A 67 12.35 5.62 9.98
CA VAL A 67 12.45 6.72 10.95
C VAL A 67 12.32 8.08 10.27
N GLN A 68 12.87 8.26 9.06
CA GLN A 68 12.71 9.51 8.32
C GLN A 68 11.26 9.68 7.85
N VAL A 69 10.63 8.61 7.35
CA VAL A 69 9.21 8.63 6.99
C VAL A 69 8.34 8.90 8.22
N ALA A 70 8.66 8.33 9.38
CA ALA A 70 7.92 8.55 10.63
C ALA A 70 7.87 10.02 11.04
N ALA A 71 8.95 10.77 10.78
CA ALA A 71 9.08 12.18 11.11
C ALA A 71 8.21 13.11 10.25
N LEU A 72 7.75 12.64 9.08
CA LEU A 72 6.84 13.40 8.23
C LEU A 72 5.45 13.56 8.88
N PRO A 73 4.63 14.53 8.48
CA PRO A 73 3.26 14.65 8.96
C PRO A 73 2.38 13.43 8.67
N GLY A 74 1.34 13.26 9.48
CA GLY A 74 0.35 12.20 9.39
C GLY A 74 0.72 10.92 10.15
N THR A 75 -0.29 10.11 10.46
CA THR A 75 -0.14 8.73 10.94
C THR A 75 -0.02 7.78 9.76
N LYS A 76 0.91 6.82 9.77
CA LYS A 76 1.19 5.95 8.62
C LYS A 76 0.68 4.55 8.88
N VAL A 77 0.00 3.95 7.91
CA VAL A 77 -0.35 2.52 7.93
C VAL A 77 0.37 1.82 6.78
N LEU A 78 1.23 0.87 7.14
CA LEU A 78 2.12 0.16 6.24
C LEU A 78 1.49 -1.15 5.81
N LEU A 79 1.67 -1.47 4.53
CA LEU A 79 1.49 -2.80 3.95
C LEU A 79 2.84 -3.26 3.40
N ARG A 80 3.04 -4.59 3.35
CA ARG A 80 4.23 -5.19 2.74
C ARG A 80 4.12 -5.22 1.21
N GLY A 81 5.14 -4.74 0.51
CA GLY A 81 5.33 -4.93 -0.94
C GLY A 81 6.21 -6.14 -1.29
N ASN A 82 6.56 -6.30 -2.57
CA ASN A 82 7.42 -7.42 -3.01
C ASN A 82 8.91 -7.16 -2.80
N HIS A 83 9.34 -5.91 -2.67
CA HIS A 83 10.72 -5.52 -2.37
C HIS A 83 10.99 -5.27 -0.88
N ASP A 84 9.95 -5.30 -0.05
CA ASP A 84 10.08 -5.26 1.41
C ASP A 84 10.55 -6.62 1.98
N TYR A 85 11.77 -7.05 1.62
CA TYR A 85 12.42 -8.25 2.14
C TYR A 85 12.72 -8.15 3.63
N TRP A 86 12.88 -6.92 4.13
CA TRP A 86 13.14 -6.60 5.52
C TRP A 86 11.98 -6.92 6.48
N TRP A 87 10.76 -7.13 5.97
CA TRP A 87 9.53 -7.29 6.73
C TRP A 87 9.48 -8.61 7.52
N PRO A 88 9.59 -8.61 8.86
CA PRO A 88 9.59 -9.82 9.68
C PRO A 88 8.17 -10.29 10.03
N ALA A 89 8.04 -11.21 10.99
CA ALA A 89 6.74 -11.52 11.59
C ALA A 89 6.08 -10.26 12.17
N ILE A 90 4.76 -10.13 11.99
CA ILE A 90 4.01 -8.90 12.27
C ILE A 90 4.17 -8.37 13.71
N GLY A 91 4.24 -9.25 14.71
CA GLY A 91 4.44 -8.84 16.10
C GLY A 91 5.79 -8.16 16.34
N LYS A 92 6.87 -8.70 15.74
CA LYS A 92 8.20 -8.10 15.81
C LYS A 92 8.24 -6.76 15.08
N LEU A 93 7.58 -6.67 13.91
CA LEU A 93 7.49 -5.43 13.16
C LEU A 93 6.81 -4.34 13.99
N ARG A 94 5.58 -4.60 14.46
CA ARG A 94 4.79 -3.64 15.26
C ARG A 94 5.53 -3.15 16.50
N ALA A 95 6.26 -4.04 17.18
CA ALA A 95 7.07 -3.66 18.34
C ALA A 95 8.30 -2.79 18.01
N SER A 96 8.75 -2.79 16.75
CA SER A 96 9.94 -2.05 16.30
C SER A 96 9.60 -0.76 15.54
N LEU A 97 8.34 -0.55 15.18
CA LEU A 97 7.94 0.61 14.40
C LEU A 97 8.03 1.90 15.25
N PRO A 98 8.50 3.02 14.66
CA PRO A 98 8.44 4.33 15.30
C PRO A 98 6.99 4.73 15.68
N PRO A 99 6.83 5.70 16.61
CA PRO A 99 5.53 6.29 16.89
C PRO A 99 4.82 6.78 15.63
N ARG A 100 3.48 6.71 15.63
CA ARG A 100 2.63 7.06 14.48
C ARG A 100 2.84 6.21 13.22
N MET A 101 3.50 5.05 13.34
CA MET A 101 3.56 4.04 12.30
C MET A 101 2.86 2.77 12.76
N LEU A 102 1.94 2.28 11.93
CA LEU A 102 1.17 1.07 12.13
C LEU A 102 1.43 0.14 10.93
N ALA A 103 1.19 -1.16 11.09
CA ALA A 103 1.31 -2.11 9.99
C ALA A 103 0.16 -3.10 10.00
N VAL A 104 -0.40 -3.37 8.82
CA VAL A 104 -1.46 -4.36 8.61
C VAL A 104 -0.88 -5.62 7.99
N GLN A 105 -1.29 -6.80 8.48
CA GLN A 105 -0.92 -8.08 7.88
C GLN A 105 -1.91 -9.17 8.30
N ASN A 106 -2.72 -9.64 7.34
CA ASN A 106 -3.75 -10.67 7.56
C ASN A 106 -4.78 -10.26 8.63
N ASP A 107 -4.90 -8.97 8.90
CA ASP A 107 -5.81 -8.38 9.87
C ASP A 107 -6.25 -6.99 9.38
N ALA A 108 -6.84 -6.18 10.25
CA ALA A 108 -7.20 -4.81 9.95
C ALA A 108 -6.91 -3.92 11.16
N LEU A 109 -6.83 -2.62 10.91
CA LEU A 109 -6.55 -1.60 11.92
C LEU A 109 -7.61 -0.51 11.85
N ARG A 110 -7.86 0.13 12.98
CA ARG A 110 -8.76 1.28 13.07
C ARG A 110 -7.96 2.53 13.46
N VAL A 111 -8.18 3.62 12.74
CA VAL A 111 -7.63 4.94 13.03
C VAL A 111 -8.78 5.94 12.96
N GLY A 112 -9.32 6.32 14.13
CA GLY A 112 -10.51 7.16 14.21
C GLY A 112 -11.73 6.50 13.51
N PRO A 113 -12.36 7.17 12.51
CA PRO A 113 -13.47 6.62 11.73
C PRO A 113 -13.03 5.73 10.56
N VAL A 114 -11.72 5.56 10.34
CA VAL A 114 -11.20 4.77 9.21
C VAL A 114 -10.78 3.39 9.65
N VAL A 115 -11.21 2.39 8.88
CA VAL A 115 -10.72 1.01 8.98
C VAL A 115 -9.83 0.73 7.78
N VAL A 116 -8.64 0.19 8.03
CA VAL A 116 -7.67 -0.16 6.99
C VAL A 116 -7.43 -1.66 7.01
N SER A 117 -7.64 -2.31 5.87
CA SER A 117 -7.28 -3.70 5.62
C SER A 117 -6.26 -3.79 4.49
N GLY A 118 -5.62 -4.93 4.31
CA GLY A 118 -4.83 -5.20 3.13
C GLY A 118 -4.07 -6.51 3.13
N THR A 119 -3.63 -6.89 1.94
CA THR A 119 -2.61 -7.92 1.73
C THR A 119 -1.70 -7.47 0.60
N ARG A 120 -0.49 -8.05 0.52
CA ARG A 120 0.43 -7.74 -0.58
C ARG A 120 -0.24 -7.97 -1.94
N GLY A 121 -0.98 -9.06 -2.08
CA GLY A 121 -1.48 -9.51 -3.36
C GLY A 121 -0.39 -10.28 -4.10
N TRP A 122 -0.68 -10.65 -5.35
CA TRP A 122 0.26 -11.40 -6.17
C TRP A 122 -0.02 -11.21 -7.65
N LEU A 123 0.87 -11.76 -8.50
CA LEU A 123 0.57 -12.00 -9.90
C LEU A 123 -0.75 -12.76 -10.04
N THR A 124 -1.56 -12.33 -10.99
CA THR A 124 -2.90 -12.87 -11.25
C THR A 124 -2.88 -13.81 -12.45
N PRO A 125 -3.76 -14.83 -12.51
CA PRO A 125 -3.93 -15.66 -13.69
C PRO A 125 -4.13 -14.82 -14.96
N GLY A 126 -3.51 -15.24 -16.06
CA GLY A 126 -3.58 -14.54 -17.35
C GLY A 126 -2.46 -13.54 -17.62
N ALA A 127 -1.65 -13.17 -16.61
CA ALA A 127 -0.41 -12.46 -16.85
C ALA A 127 0.64 -13.38 -17.49
N ASP A 128 1.41 -12.87 -18.44
CA ASP A 128 2.47 -13.63 -19.13
C ASP A 128 3.52 -14.20 -18.16
N SER A 129 3.75 -13.51 -17.05
CA SER A 129 4.67 -13.90 -15.99
C SER A 129 4.09 -14.89 -14.97
N PHE A 130 2.81 -15.28 -15.09
CA PHE A 130 2.16 -16.17 -14.13
C PHE A 130 2.53 -17.63 -14.43
N GLY A 131 3.39 -18.20 -13.60
CA GLY A 131 3.85 -19.58 -13.68
C GLY A 131 3.11 -20.56 -12.75
N PRO A 132 3.37 -21.88 -12.88
CA PRO A 132 2.81 -22.90 -11.99
C PRO A 132 3.07 -22.65 -10.49
N GLU A 133 4.24 -22.11 -10.14
CA GLU A 133 4.65 -21.75 -8.79
C GLU A 133 3.82 -20.60 -8.20
N ASP A 134 3.32 -19.70 -9.04
CA ASP A 134 2.54 -18.54 -8.62
C ASP A 134 1.15 -18.93 -8.15
N ARG A 135 0.59 -20.03 -8.66
CA ARG A 135 -0.76 -20.48 -8.29
C ARG A 135 -0.91 -20.70 -6.79
N ALA A 136 0.08 -21.34 -6.17
CA ALA A 136 0.04 -21.58 -4.72
C ALA A 136 0.25 -20.30 -3.91
N ILE A 137 0.95 -19.30 -4.44
CA ILE A 137 1.15 -18.00 -3.77
C ILE A 137 -0.12 -17.15 -3.91
N TYR A 138 -0.68 -17.09 -5.12
CA TYR A 138 -1.93 -16.40 -5.43
C TYR A 138 -3.09 -16.86 -4.53
N LEU A 139 -3.32 -18.18 -4.41
CA LEU A 139 -4.36 -18.72 -3.53
C LEU A 139 -4.13 -18.37 -2.04
N ARG A 140 -2.86 -18.33 -1.60
CA ARG A 140 -2.53 -17.89 -0.23
C ARG A 140 -2.79 -16.40 -0.03
N GLU A 141 -2.48 -15.57 -1.00
CA GLU A 141 -2.78 -14.13 -0.93
C GLU A 141 -4.28 -13.85 -0.98
N GLN A 142 -5.05 -14.62 -1.76
CA GLN A 142 -6.51 -14.56 -1.75
C GLN A 142 -7.07 -14.82 -0.35
N GLU A 143 -6.59 -15.87 0.32
CA GLU A 143 -7.01 -16.19 1.68
C GLU A 143 -6.60 -15.11 2.70
N ARG A 144 -5.41 -14.54 2.56
CA ARG A 144 -4.97 -13.42 3.40
C ARG A 144 -5.81 -12.17 3.21
N LEU A 145 -6.21 -11.87 1.96
CA LEU A 145 -7.15 -10.80 1.68
C LEU A 145 -8.48 -11.05 2.38
N ARG A 146 -9.04 -12.26 2.27
CA ARG A 146 -10.28 -12.65 2.96
C ARG A 146 -10.18 -12.42 4.47
N LEU A 147 -9.11 -12.91 5.12
CA LEU A 147 -8.89 -12.71 6.56
C LEU A 147 -8.84 -11.23 6.95
N SER A 148 -8.16 -10.43 6.14
CA SER A 148 -8.02 -8.98 6.37
C SER A 148 -9.34 -8.23 6.20
N LEU A 149 -10.13 -8.56 5.18
CA LEU A 149 -11.47 -8.00 4.94
C LEU A 149 -12.46 -8.40 6.05
N GLU A 150 -12.42 -9.65 6.50
CA GLU A 150 -13.24 -10.09 7.64
C GLU A 150 -12.88 -9.37 8.94
N ALA A 151 -11.59 -9.13 9.17
CA ALA A 151 -11.13 -8.34 10.31
C ALA A 151 -11.65 -6.89 10.22
N ALA A 152 -11.59 -6.27 9.03
CA ALA A 152 -12.13 -4.93 8.83
C ALA A 152 -13.64 -4.86 9.07
N ARG A 153 -14.41 -5.81 8.53
CA ARG A 153 -15.86 -5.88 8.77
C ARG A 153 -16.20 -5.99 10.25
N ARG A 154 -15.44 -6.77 11.02
CA ARG A 154 -15.63 -6.86 12.48
C ARG A 154 -15.28 -5.56 13.19
N LEU A 155 -14.21 -4.88 12.79
CA LEU A 155 -13.74 -3.63 13.39
C LEU A 155 -14.62 -2.41 13.05
N GLY A 156 -15.33 -2.44 11.94
CA GLY A 156 -16.26 -1.37 11.52
C GLY A 156 -17.72 -1.61 11.92
N ALA A 157 -18.05 -2.79 12.46
CA ALA A 157 -19.45 -3.16 12.74
C ALA A 157 -20.13 -2.30 13.82
N ASP A 158 -19.36 -1.65 14.69
CA ASP A 158 -19.84 -0.81 15.79
C ASP A 158 -19.98 0.69 15.41
N LEU A 159 -19.69 1.05 14.16
CA LEU A 159 -19.65 2.43 13.69
C LEU A 159 -20.69 2.67 12.59
N ALA A 160 -21.54 3.67 12.80
CA ALA A 160 -22.51 4.09 11.81
C ALA A 160 -21.85 4.61 10.51
N ASP A 161 -20.70 5.27 10.63
CA ASP A 161 -20.01 5.97 9.53
C ASP A 161 -18.53 5.54 9.44
N THR A 162 -18.27 4.24 9.27
CA THR A 162 -16.91 3.77 8.97
C THR A 162 -16.55 4.07 7.53
N PHE A 163 -15.33 4.58 7.30
CA PHE A 163 -14.73 4.57 5.97
C PHE A 163 -13.67 3.47 5.87
N HIS A 164 -13.94 2.45 5.07
CA HIS A 164 -13.08 1.28 4.90
C HIS A 164 -12.19 1.42 3.67
N VAL A 165 -10.87 1.48 3.87
CA VAL A 165 -9.88 1.44 2.78
C VAL A 165 -9.18 0.10 2.72
N LEU A 166 -9.17 -0.50 1.53
CA LEU A 166 -8.38 -1.68 1.22
C LEU A 166 -7.06 -1.29 0.55
N MET A 167 -5.95 -1.70 1.16
CA MET A 167 -4.62 -1.62 0.56
C MET A 167 -4.24 -2.94 -0.12
N LEU A 168 -3.74 -2.85 -1.35
CA LEU A 168 -3.02 -3.91 -2.02
C LEU A 168 -1.65 -3.38 -2.45
N HIS A 169 -0.64 -4.22 -2.58
CA HIS A 169 0.59 -3.78 -3.26
C HIS A 169 0.44 -4.03 -4.76
N TYR A 170 0.14 -5.28 -5.14
CA TYR A 170 -0.19 -5.65 -6.52
C TYR A 170 -1.56 -5.12 -6.94
N PRO A 171 -1.78 -4.84 -8.24
CA PRO A 171 -3.11 -4.50 -8.74
C PRO A 171 -4.10 -5.65 -8.51
N PRO A 172 -5.39 -5.37 -8.23
CA PRO A 172 -6.39 -6.42 -7.98
C PRO A 172 -6.84 -7.14 -9.26
N THR A 173 -6.65 -6.55 -10.44
CA THR A 173 -7.14 -7.07 -11.72
C THR A 173 -6.05 -7.81 -12.50
N GLY A 174 -6.46 -8.71 -13.38
CA GLY A 174 -5.57 -9.26 -14.39
C GLY A 174 -5.29 -8.29 -15.54
N PRO A 175 -4.47 -8.72 -16.52
CA PRO A 175 -4.13 -7.92 -17.68
C PRO A 175 -5.37 -7.40 -18.40
N GLY A 176 -5.36 -6.13 -18.80
CA GLY A 176 -6.50 -5.50 -19.44
C GLY A 176 -7.71 -5.25 -18.54
N GLY A 177 -7.56 -5.39 -17.21
CA GLY A 177 -8.66 -5.19 -16.25
C GLY A 177 -9.57 -6.41 -16.10
N THR A 178 -9.07 -7.61 -16.37
CA THR A 178 -9.86 -8.83 -16.23
C THR A 178 -10.17 -9.14 -14.75
N PRO A 179 -11.35 -9.72 -14.45
CA PRO A 179 -11.70 -10.16 -13.10
C PRO A 179 -10.74 -11.21 -12.54
N THR A 180 -10.56 -11.19 -11.23
CA THR A 180 -9.75 -12.13 -10.46
C THR A 180 -10.44 -12.48 -9.14
N ALA A 181 -9.88 -13.43 -8.41
CA ALA A 181 -10.37 -13.76 -7.08
C ALA A 181 -10.17 -12.61 -6.06
N PHE A 182 -9.25 -11.67 -6.33
CA PHE A 182 -9.13 -10.46 -5.53
C PHE A 182 -10.28 -9.51 -5.80
N THR A 183 -10.68 -9.33 -7.07
CA THR A 183 -11.83 -8.48 -7.40
C THR A 183 -13.15 -9.06 -6.90
N ASP A 184 -13.31 -10.38 -6.92
CA ASP A 184 -14.49 -11.04 -6.35
C ASP A 184 -14.65 -10.72 -4.86
N LEU A 185 -13.53 -10.73 -4.11
CA LEU A 185 -13.52 -10.34 -2.69
C LEU A 185 -13.80 -8.83 -2.50
N ILE A 186 -13.28 -7.97 -3.38
CA ILE A 186 -13.58 -6.53 -3.35
C ILE A 186 -15.08 -6.30 -3.58
N GLU A 187 -15.69 -6.98 -4.55
CA GLU A 187 -17.13 -6.90 -4.81
C GLU A 187 -17.96 -7.43 -3.63
N GLN A 188 -17.52 -8.53 -3.02
CA GLN A 188 -18.23 -9.13 -1.89
C GLN A 188 -18.20 -8.26 -0.63
N TYR A 189 -17.05 -7.66 -0.31
CA TYR A 189 -16.86 -6.93 0.95
C TYR A 189 -17.07 -5.42 0.83
N ARG A 190 -17.10 -4.87 -0.39
CA ARG A 190 -17.46 -3.48 -0.68
C ARG A 190 -16.68 -2.44 0.16
N PRO A 191 -15.33 -2.43 0.16
CA PRO A 191 -14.61 -1.30 0.77
C PRO A 191 -14.98 0.01 0.05
N ASP A 192 -14.86 1.13 0.76
CA ASP A 192 -15.16 2.47 0.20
C ASP A 192 -14.08 2.95 -0.78
N ALA A 193 -12.86 2.45 -0.64
CA ALA A 193 -11.76 2.73 -1.56
C ALA A 193 -10.75 1.58 -1.62
N VAL A 194 -10.13 1.42 -2.79
CA VAL A 194 -8.97 0.53 -2.99
C VAL A 194 -7.76 1.36 -3.38
N VAL A 195 -6.64 1.17 -2.69
CA VAL A 195 -5.34 1.78 -3.06
C VAL A 195 -4.34 0.70 -3.38
N TYR A 196 -3.56 0.89 -4.44
CA TYR A 196 -2.53 -0.09 -4.87
C TYR A 196 -1.29 0.56 -5.47
N GLY A 197 -0.15 -0.11 -5.38
CA GLY A 197 1.16 0.35 -5.86
C GLY A 197 1.66 -0.48 -7.04
N HIS A 198 2.95 -0.85 -7.01
CA HIS A 198 3.64 -1.83 -7.87
C HIS A 198 3.84 -1.42 -9.34
N LEU A 199 2.85 -0.75 -9.95
CA LEU A 199 2.86 -0.40 -11.37
C LEU A 199 3.65 0.89 -11.64
N HIS A 200 4.94 0.73 -11.92
CA HIS A 200 5.84 1.82 -12.30
C HIS A 200 5.72 2.22 -13.77
N GLY A 201 5.87 3.52 -14.05
CA GLY A 201 5.78 4.10 -15.39
C GLY A 201 4.38 4.03 -16.01
N VAL A 202 3.38 3.53 -15.28
CA VAL A 202 1.99 3.45 -15.73
C VAL A 202 1.29 4.78 -15.43
N PRO A 203 0.78 5.49 -16.44
CA PRO A 203 0.03 6.72 -16.18
C PRO A 203 -1.33 6.40 -15.55
N GLN A 204 -1.80 7.28 -14.67
CA GLN A 204 -3.09 7.18 -13.98
C GLN A 204 -4.30 6.98 -14.92
N SER A 205 -4.20 7.44 -16.17
CA SER A 205 -5.26 7.25 -17.18
C SER A 205 -5.36 5.82 -17.71
N ARG A 206 -4.33 5.00 -17.50
CA ARG A 206 -4.27 3.58 -17.92
C ARG A 206 -4.36 2.61 -16.75
N SER A 207 -4.38 3.11 -15.52
CA SER A 207 -4.53 2.29 -14.33
C SER A 207 -6.01 2.01 -14.03
N LEU A 208 -6.29 1.00 -13.21
CA LEU A 208 -7.64 0.78 -12.67
C LEU A 208 -8.05 1.99 -11.82
N ARG A 209 -9.18 2.62 -12.18
CA ARG A 209 -9.73 3.80 -11.49
C ARG A 209 -10.99 3.50 -10.68
N GLU A 210 -11.67 2.40 -11.00
CA GLU A 210 -12.88 1.95 -10.33
C GLU A 210 -13.09 0.47 -10.62
N TRP A 211 -13.66 -0.25 -9.66
CA TRP A 211 -14.17 -1.60 -9.83
C TRP A 211 -15.61 -1.70 -9.33
N GLN A 212 -16.58 -1.86 -10.23
CA GLN A 212 -18.00 -1.98 -9.89
C GLN A 212 -18.52 -0.91 -8.91
N GLY A 213 -18.25 0.37 -9.19
CA GLY A 213 -18.64 1.47 -8.31
C GLY A 213 -17.70 1.74 -7.13
N ILE A 214 -16.65 0.93 -6.92
CA ILE A 214 -15.66 1.15 -5.86
C ILE A 214 -14.45 1.90 -6.44
N PRO A 215 -14.15 3.12 -5.98
CA PRO A 215 -12.98 3.87 -6.42
C PRO A 215 -11.67 3.11 -6.18
N ALA A 216 -10.79 3.12 -7.18
CA ALA A 216 -9.48 2.49 -7.11
C ALA A 216 -8.38 3.50 -7.50
N TYR A 217 -7.26 3.48 -6.77
CA TYR A 217 -6.19 4.45 -6.93
C TYR A 217 -4.84 3.75 -7.06
N LEU A 218 -4.19 3.91 -8.22
CA LEU A 218 -2.76 3.65 -8.33
C LEU A 218 -2.03 4.75 -7.57
N VAL A 219 -1.17 4.37 -6.63
CA VAL A 219 -0.45 5.30 -5.75
C VAL A 219 1.06 5.09 -5.76
N ALA A 220 1.59 4.41 -6.78
CA ALA A 220 3.03 4.30 -7.00
C ALA A 220 3.66 5.70 -7.12
N ALA A 221 4.73 5.95 -6.35
CA ALA A 221 5.24 7.30 -6.17
C ALA A 221 5.65 8.00 -7.48
N ASP A 222 6.27 7.29 -8.41
CA ASP A 222 6.67 7.83 -9.71
C ASP A 222 5.46 8.29 -10.54
N SER A 223 4.34 7.56 -10.47
CA SER A 223 3.09 7.93 -11.17
C SER A 223 2.42 9.19 -10.60
N LEU A 224 2.75 9.55 -9.35
CA LEU A 224 2.19 10.69 -8.62
C LEU A 224 3.14 11.88 -8.54
N GLY A 225 4.29 11.81 -9.22
CA GLY A 225 5.35 12.81 -9.03
C GLY A 225 5.74 12.92 -7.55
N PHE A 226 5.89 11.78 -6.88
CA PHE A 226 6.42 11.68 -5.51
C PHE A 226 5.64 12.49 -4.46
N THR A 227 4.33 12.71 -4.69
CA THR A 227 3.46 13.48 -3.79
C THR A 227 2.32 12.59 -3.29
N PRO A 228 2.04 12.54 -1.98
CA PRO A 228 0.89 11.80 -1.45
C PRO A 228 -0.42 12.23 -2.12
N LYS A 229 -1.21 11.26 -2.55
CA LYS A 229 -2.51 11.49 -3.20
C LYS A 229 -3.63 11.51 -2.17
N LEU A 230 -4.47 12.54 -2.18
CA LEU A 230 -5.71 12.56 -1.40
C LEU A 230 -6.67 11.47 -1.93
N ILE A 231 -7.14 10.62 -1.03
CA ILE A 231 -8.07 9.52 -1.30
C ILE A 231 -9.48 9.93 -0.90
N ALA A 232 -9.65 10.43 0.32
CA ALA A 232 -10.93 10.87 0.86
C ALA A 232 -10.75 11.81 2.05
N GLU A 233 -11.84 12.46 2.44
CA GLU A 233 -11.97 13.25 3.66
C GLU A 233 -13.22 12.76 4.40
N VAL A 234 -13.05 12.45 5.69
CA VAL A 234 -14.06 11.79 6.54
C VAL A 234 -14.19 12.47 7.91
#